data_AF-A0AB35NG69-F1
#
_entry.id   AF-A0AB35NG69-F1
#
_cell.length_a   1.000
_cell.length_b   1.000
_cell.length_c   1.000
_cell.angle_alpha   90.00
_cell.angle_beta   90.00
_cell.angle_gamma   90.00
#
_symmetry.space_group_name_H-M   'P 1'
#
loop_
_entity.id
_entity.type
_entity.pdbx_description
1 polymer ?
#
loop_
_entity_poly.entity_id
_entity_poly.type
_entity_poly.pdbx_seq_one_letter_code
_entity_poly.pdbx_strand_id
1 'polypeptide(L)' 'MGVHVNISLDKFPMQGAYLGKSVSVCFGYDCAHTIAGVCVRDDAEAPHLTIFKLADGRHVLATECQYRVIS' A
#
# COMPACT_ATOMS: atom_id res chain seq x y z
N MET A 1 15.01 9.60 -1.90
CA MET A 1 15.28 11.03 -1.63
C MET A 1 15.20 11.78 -2.95
N GLY A 2 14.05 12.38 -3.26
CA GLY A 2 13.82 13.12 -4.51
C GLY A 2 12.40 13.64 -4.53
N VAL A 3 12.21 14.93 -4.81
CA VAL A 3 10.90 15.54 -5.00
C VAL A 3 10.30 14.93 -6.25
N HIS A 4 9.24 14.13 -6.10
CA HIS A 4 8.50 13.63 -7.25
C HIS A 4 7.67 14.78 -7.82
N VAL A 5 7.83 15.06 -9.12
CA VAL A 5 7.13 16.12 -9.86
C VAL A 5 5.60 16.06 -9.76
N ASN A 6 5.04 14.91 -9.39
CA ASN A 6 3.60 14.68 -9.20
C ASN A 6 3.14 14.73 -7.74
N ILE A 7 4.03 15.06 -6.80
CA ILE A 7 3.71 15.25 -5.39
C ILE A 7 3.98 16.70 -5.00
N SER A 8 2.91 17.44 -4.73
CA SER A 8 2.94 18.81 -4.19
C SER A 8 2.00 18.88 -3.00
N LEU A 9 1.85 20.06 -2.38
CA LEU A 9 1.03 20.23 -1.18
C LEU A 9 -0.44 19.81 -1.40
N ASP A 10 -0.93 20.00 -2.62
CA ASP A 10 -2.31 19.78 -3.07
C ASP A 10 -2.42 18.78 -4.24
N LYS A 11 -1.28 18.33 -4.77
CA LYS A 11 -1.23 17.40 -5.90
C LYS A 11 -0.68 16.06 -5.45
N PHE A 12 -1.50 15.03 -5.57
CA PHE A 12 -1.11 13.64 -5.34
C PHE A 12 -1.25 12.85 -6.65
N PRO A 13 -0.45 11.79 -6.85
CA PRO A 13 -0.56 10.91 -8.01
C PRO A 13 -1.95 10.28 -8.09
N MET A 14 -2.40 10.02 -9.33
CA MET A 14 -3.66 9.32 -9.56
C MET A 14 -3.69 8.00 -8.80
N GLN A 15 -4.76 7.78 -8.05
CA GLN A 15 -4.92 6.57 -7.27
C GLN A 15 -5.44 5.42 -8.14
N GLY A 16 -4.89 4.23 -7.93
CA GLY A 16 -5.23 3.00 -8.62
C GLY A 16 -6.39 2.24 -7.99
N ALA A 17 -6.66 1.06 -8.54
CA ALA A 17 -7.85 0.27 -8.22
C ALA A 17 -7.81 -0.37 -6.82
N TYR A 18 -6.65 -0.40 -6.16
CA TYR A 18 -6.52 -1.02 -4.85
C TYR A 18 -6.83 -0.07 -3.71
N LEU A 19 -6.96 1.24 -3.95
CA LEU A 19 -7.27 2.20 -2.89
C LEU A 19 -8.57 1.83 -2.15
N GLY A 20 -8.49 1.77 -0.82
CA GLY A 20 -9.61 1.43 0.06
C GLY A 20 -9.96 -0.06 0.11
N LYS A 21 -9.27 -0.93 -0.63
CA LYS A 21 -9.51 -2.38 -0.59
C LYS A 21 -8.90 -3.00 0.66
N SER A 22 -9.62 -3.98 1.20
CA SER A 22 -9.11 -4.85 2.25
C SER A 22 -8.03 -5.78 1.71
N VAL A 23 -6.95 -5.92 2.46
CA VAL A 23 -5.81 -6.75 2.11
C VAL A 23 -5.44 -7.65 3.28
N SER A 24 -4.84 -8.79 2.97
CA SER A 24 -4.13 -9.63 3.93
C SER A 24 -2.65 -9.59 3.57
N VAL A 25 -1.82 -9.26 4.56
CA VAL A 25 -0.38 -9.02 4.41
C VAL A 25 0.39 -10.06 5.20
N CYS A 26 1.44 -10.63 4.62
CA CYS A 26 2.42 -11.45 5.31
C CYS A 26 3.85 -10.97 5.05
N PHE A 27 4.76 -11.36 5.94
CA PHE A 27 6.17 -11.02 5.87
C PHE A 27 6.99 -12.30 5.73
N GLY A 28 8.03 -12.27 4.90
CA GLY A 28 8.93 -13.41 4.71
C GLY A 28 8.25 -14.65 4.13
N TYR A 29 7.19 -14.48 3.32
CA TYR A 29 6.37 -15.57 2.76
C TYR A 29 5.71 -16.49 3.81
N ASP A 30 5.60 -16.05 5.06
CA ASP A 30 4.87 -16.80 6.10
C ASP A 30 3.34 -16.62 5.91
N CYS A 31 2.78 -17.43 5.01
CA CYS A 31 1.34 -17.42 4.72
C CYS A 31 0.48 -17.98 5.87
N ALA A 32 1.07 -18.54 6.93
CA ALA A 32 0.33 -18.98 8.11
C ALA A 32 0.00 -17.80 9.04
N HIS A 33 0.88 -16.79 9.10
CA HIS A 33 0.72 -15.60 9.92
C HIS A 33 0.46 -14.37 9.04
N THR A 34 -0.81 -14.16 8.72
CA THR A 34 -1.24 -12.97 7.96
C THR A 34 -1.88 -11.92 8.87
N ILE A 35 -1.66 -10.66 8.52
CA ILE A 35 -2.23 -9.50 9.21
C ILE A 35 -3.20 -8.83 8.25
N ALA A 36 -4.44 -8.63 8.69
CA ALA A 36 -5.42 -7.87 7.92
C ALA A 36 -5.03 -6.40 7.85
N GLY A 37 -5.32 -5.75 6.73
CA GLY A 37 -5.07 -4.34 6.51
C GLY A 37 -5.98 -3.75 5.44
N VAL A 38 -5.80 -2.46 5.19
CA VAL A 38 -6.50 -1.72 4.16
C VAL A 38 -5.47 -0.94 3.34
N CYS A 39 -5.63 -0.96 2.02
CA CYS A 39 -4.85 -0.11 1.14
C CYS A 39 -5.24 1.36 1.32
N VAL A 40 -4.31 2.18 1.80
CA VAL A 40 -4.53 3.60 2.07
C VAL A 40 -3.93 4.50 1.00
N ARG A 41 -3.09 3.93 0.13
CA ARG A 41 -2.52 4.61 -1.02
C ARG A 41 -2.15 3.57 -2.08
N ASP A 42 -2.51 3.84 -3.31
CA ASP A 42 -2.14 3.02 -4.46
C ASP A 42 -1.87 3.94 -5.63
N ASP A 43 -0.62 4.25 -5.94
CA ASP A 43 -0.31 5.21 -7.00
C ASP A 43 -0.30 4.49 -8.37
N ALA A 44 -1.25 4.83 -9.25
CA ALA A 44 -1.29 4.33 -10.64
C ALA A 44 -0.22 5.00 -11.54
N GLU A 45 0.29 6.14 -11.10
CA GLU A 45 1.35 6.92 -11.75
C GLU A 45 2.60 6.96 -10.88
N ALA A 46 3.73 7.39 -11.46
CA ALA A 46 4.96 7.60 -10.70
C ALA A 46 4.67 8.47 -9.44
N PRO A 47 5.05 8.00 -8.23
CA PRO A 47 6.11 7.03 -7.94
C PRO A 47 5.72 5.54 -7.88
N HIS A 48 4.49 5.16 -8.22
CA HIS A 48 3.99 3.77 -8.11
C HIS A 48 4.13 3.19 -6.69
N LEU A 49 3.84 4.02 -5.68
CA LEU A 49 3.85 3.60 -4.29
C LEU A 49 2.47 3.08 -3.89
N THR A 50 2.47 1.90 -3.29
CA THR A 50 1.29 1.32 -2.65
C THR A 50 1.59 1.15 -1.16
N ILE A 51 0.71 1.67 -0.31
CA ILE A 51 0.83 1.66 1.15
C ILE A 51 -0.39 0.95 1.74
N PHE A 52 -0.13 0.01 2.63
CA PHE A 52 -1.14 -0.70 3.39
C PHE A 52 -1.08 -0.27 4.86
N LYS A 53 -2.24 0.07 5.42
CA LYS A 53 -2.44 0.25 6.86
C LYS A 53 -2.89 -1.07 7.46
N LEU A 54 -2.05 -1.66 8.28
CA LEU A 54 -2.32 -2.90 8.98
C LEU A 54 -3.23 -2.66 10.18
N ALA A 55 -3.95 -3.71 10.61
CA ALA A 55 -4.84 -3.67 11.77
C ALA A 55 -4.10 -3.40 13.09
N ASP A 56 -2.80 -3.70 13.14
CA ASP A 56 -1.92 -3.38 14.28
C ASP A 56 -1.47 -1.91 14.33
N GLY A 57 -1.90 -1.08 13.37
CA GLY A 57 -1.58 0.35 13.29
C GLY A 57 -0.33 0.68 12.49
N ARG A 58 0.44 -0.31 12.03
CA ARG A 58 1.61 -0.08 11.17
C ARG A 58 1.20 0.26 9.75
N HIS A 59 2.04 1.03 9.08
CA HIS A 59 1.94 1.29 7.65
C HIS A 59 3.13 0.64 6.96
N VAL A 60 2.85 -0.15 5.93
CA VAL A 60 3.88 -0.89 5.20
C VAL A 60 3.74 -0.65 3.71
N LEU A 61 4.88 -0.60 3.03
CA LEU A 61 4.93 -0.52 1.58
C LEU A 61 4.66 -1.89 0.96
N ALA A 62 4.02 -1.91 -0.20
CA ALA A 62 3.85 -3.13 -0.98
C ALA A 62 5.18 -3.82 -1.34
N THR A 63 6.29 -3.07 -1.36
CA THR A 63 7.64 -3.61 -1.58
C THR A 63 8.26 -4.29 -0.35
N GLU A 64 7.70 -4.07 0.84
CA GLU A 64 8.23 -4.60 2.12
C GLU A 64 7.51 -5.90 2.55
N CYS A 65 6.43 -6.27 1.88
CA CYS A 65 5.57 -7.37 2.27
C CYS A 65 4.99 -8.12 1.07
N GLN A 66 4.49 -9.34 1.31
CA GLN A 66 3.61 -10.02 0.37
C GLN A 66 2.17 -9.74 0.78
N TYR A 67 1.29 -9.48 -0.19
CA TYR A 67 -0.10 -9.14 0.10
C TYR A 67 -1.06 -9.81 -0.88
N ARG A 68 -2.30 -10.00 -0.41
CA ARG A 68 -3.42 -10.46 -1.21
C ARG A 68 -4.62 -9.57 -0.96
N VAL A 69 -5.25 -9.11 -2.04
CA VAL A 69 -6.50 -8.36 -1.95
C VAL A 69 -7.64 -9.33 -1.63
N ILE A 70 -8.39 -9.01 -0.59
CA ILE A 70 -9.60 -9.74 -0.20
C ILE A 70 -10.76 -8.85 -0.67
N SER A 71 -11.35 -9.21 -1.81
CA SER A 71 -12.49 -8.48 -2.37
C SER A 71 -13.80 -8.91 -1.73
#